data_AF-A0A538KVC8-F1
#
_entry.id   AF-A0A538KVC8-F1
#
_cell.length_a   1.000
_cell.length_b   1.000
_cell.length_c   1.000
_cell.angle_alpha   90.00
_cell.angle_beta   90.00
_cell.angle_gamma   90.00
#
_symmetry.space_group_name_H-M   'P 1'
#
loop_
_entity.id
_entity.type
_entity.pdbx_description
1 polymer ?
#
loop_
_entity_poly.entity_id
_entity_poly.type
_entity_poly.pdbx_seq_one_letter_code
_entity_poly.pdbx_strand_id
1 'polypeptide(L)'
;MLGLLHAFSGGTSTIDGWALGLGDAAALSALLLLVGVFVRLRPGLPVVLVRGLLALLAGYFALAVFFQTGSIAEYDRAAEKTLHFHLDFHLAYGAYLGLISAGILLLAAALELRPDAVRESPAGLLAAVVLTTGLLVAFLLPWRSIWLGVSEPAAVVTVFFVLCVPTVWARQRLGRHRLGSAAVVALFTGAVFSSQAFLGDHVYGAWLGLGFGLALVLLAFIERPPLWDVSQLPGLLLALGTVVVLLISSLFLPWQKTCFGGQCVTSNGWDFESGSGVALLAVVLAVAALARYEAATLVELAAGLALLTATLGFELVDRPGVGLTFAYGSTLGFAGAGLLVLLVLARARPNAPSWGIVGRRLLPIGACIAYLSILVVPWWTVLPDGAQEALALTSGLTWLTMAGALLGIHLLGSWLRRPATRRAGVDPLVAAPIGLVAVVALELIRYRGHITWGGGALVGLGVFLASIGIVENRFGLANFRVPEILRVDRL
;
A
#
# COMPACT_ATOMS: atom_id res chain seq x y z
N MET A 1 -4.67 2.00 32.27
CA MET A 1 -4.21 2.06 30.86
C MET A 1 -2.81 1.47 30.70
N LEU A 2 -1.81 1.91 31.47
CA LEU A 2 -0.46 1.30 31.52
C LEU A 2 -0.44 -0.20 31.92
N GLY A 3 -1.28 -0.63 32.86
CA GLY A 3 -1.38 -2.06 33.24
C GLY A 3 -2.07 -2.97 32.21
N LEU A 4 -2.88 -2.41 31.31
CA LEU A 4 -3.50 -3.17 30.21
C LEU A 4 -2.47 -3.39 29.08
N LEU A 5 -1.61 -2.39 28.80
CA LEU A 5 -0.51 -2.53 27.86
C LEU A 5 0.55 -3.54 28.35
N HIS A 6 0.77 -3.66 29.67
CA HIS A 6 1.70 -4.66 30.20
C HIS A 6 1.18 -6.11 30.08
N ALA A 7 -0.13 -6.32 30.11
CA ALA A 7 -0.74 -7.62 29.80
C ALA A 7 -0.68 -7.98 28.29
N PHE A 8 -0.41 -7.00 27.43
CA PHE A 8 -0.12 -7.20 26.00
C PHE A 8 1.39 -7.19 25.69
N SER A 9 2.25 -6.79 26.63
CA SER A 9 3.70 -6.89 26.48
C SER A 9 4.13 -8.29 26.90
N GLY A 10 4.13 -9.20 25.93
CA GLY A 10 4.80 -10.48 26.10
C GLY A 10 6.26 -10.28 26.52
N GLY A 11 6.80 -11.22 27.31
CA GLY A 11 8.22 -11.28 27.58
C GLY A 11 9.03 -11.43 26.28
N THR A 12 10.36 -11.40 26.37
CA THR A 12 11.33 -11.42 25.26
C THR A 12 11.23 -12.62 24.29
N SER A 13 10.25 -13.51 24.44
CA SER A 13 10.00 -14.71 23.64
C SER A 13 8.63 -14.72 22.94
N THR A 14 7.95 -13.57 22.78
CA THR A 14 6.64 -13.53 22.11
C THR A 14 6.74 -13.12 20.65
N ILE A 15 6.18 -13.95 19.76
CA ILE A 15 5.96 -13.61 18.36
C ILE A 15 4.70 -12.75 18.28
N ASP A 16 4.88 -11.47 17.95
CA ASP A 16 3.78 -10.54 17.77
C ASP A 16 3.30 -10.51 16.32
N GLY A 17 1.98 -10.48 16.11
CA GLY A 17 1.38 -10.38 14.77
C GLY A 17 1.72 -9.10 13.98
N TRP A 18 2.41 -8.15 14.62
CA TRP A 18 2.91 -6.89 14.05
C TRP A 18 4.34 -6.98 13.48
N ALA A 19 5.11 -7.98 13.91
CA ALA A 19 6.49 -8.20 13.45
C ALA A 19 6.53 -8.68 11.99
N LEU A 20 5.38 -9.09 11.45
CA LEU A 20 5.19 -9.60 10.11
C LEU A 20 4.49 -8.50 9.30
N GLY A 21 4.99 -8.14 8.11
CA GLY A 21 4.41 -7.05 7.28
C GLY A 21 2.90 -7.19 6.98
N LEU A 22 2.33 -8.39 7.20
CA LEU A 22 0.89 -8.64 7.19
C LEU A 22 0.09 -7.87 8.25
N GLY A 23 0.68 -7.60 9.42
CA GLY A 23 0.05 -6.82 10.47
C GLY A 23 -0.30 -5.41 9.99
N ASP A 24 0.58 -4.80 9.18
CA ASP A 24 0.36 -3.48 8.59
C ASP A 24 -0.78 -3.50 7.59
N ALA A 25 -0.82 -4.52 6.72
CA ALA A 25 -1.88 -4.70 5.74
C ALA A 25 -3.24 -4.91 6.41
N ALA A 26 -3.29 -5.69 7.50
CA ALA A 26 -4.49 -5.89 8.30
C ALA A 26 -4.95 -4.58 8.95
N ALA A 27 -4.02 -3.84 9.58
CA ALA A 27 -4.29 -2.57 10.24
C ALA A 27 -4.78 -1.50 9.26
N LEU A 28 -4.14 -1.39 8.09
CA LEU A 28 -4.55 -0.48 7.02
C LEU A 28 -5.94 -0.84 6.49
N SER A 29 -6.23 -2.13 6.30
CA SER A 29 -7.55 -2.60 5.86
C SER A 29 -8.64 -2.28 6.89
N ALA A 30 -8.36 -2.49 8.18
CA ALA A 30 -9.26 -2.13 9.27
C ALA A 30 -9.48 -0.62 9.37
N LEU A 31 -8.42 0.19 9.19
CA LEU A 31 -8.52 1.65 9.16
C LEU A 31 -9.39 2.11 7.99
N LEU A 32 -9.19 1.55 6.80
CA LEU A 32 -9.99 1.86 5.62
C LEU A 32 -11.46 1.45 5.82
N LEU A 33 -11.72 0.31 6.46
CA LEU A 33 -13.07 -0.10 6.85
C LEU A 33 -13.72 0.94 7.76
N LEU A 34 -13.03 1.35 8.83
CA LEU A 34 -13.52 2.36 9.78
C LEU A 34 -13.81 3.68 9.07
N VAL A 35 -12.89 4.17 8.25
CA VAL A 35 -13.10 5.39 7.45
C VAL A 35 -14.28 5.22 6.48
N GLY A 36 -14.43 4.05 5.86
CA GLY A 36 -15.54 3.71 4.98
C GLY A 36 -16.91 3.70 5.67
N VAL A 37 -16.98 3.53 6.99
CA VAL A 37 -18.21 3.70 7.77
C VAL A 37 -18.60 5.17 7.91
N PHE A 38 -17.62 6.07 8.06
CA PHE A 38 -17.87 7.50 8.30
C PHE A 38 -17.92 8.35 7.03
N VAL A 39 -17.27 7.90 5.95
CA VAL A 39 -17.27 8.62 4.68
C VAL A 39 -18.52 8.28 3.88
N ARG A 40 -19.40 9.27 3.69
CA ARG A 40 -20.46 9.22 2.67
C ARG A 40 -19.77 9.11 1.31
N LEU A 41 -19.68 7.89 0.77
CA LEU A 41 -19.17 7.66 -0.58
C LEU A 41 -20.04 8.42 -1.58
N ARG A 42 -19.41 8.84 -2.69
CA ARG A 42 -20.08 9.59 -3.76
C ARG A 42 -21.37 8.89 -4.19
N PRO A 43 -22.44 9.65 -4.50
CA PRO A 43 -23.68 9.08 -5.04
C PRO A 43 -23.36 8.32 -6.32
N GLY A 44 -23.47 6.99 -6.29
CA GLY A 44 -23.18 6.10 -7.41
C GLY A 44 -22.26 4.92 -7.10
N LEU A 45 -21.45 4.98 -6.04
CA LEU A 45 -20.73 3.80 -5.55
C LEU A 45 -21.62 3.04 -4.55
N PRO A 46 -21.85 1.73 -4.73
CA PRO A 46 -22.58 0.95 -3.76
C PRO A 46 -21.73 0.83 -2.50
N VAL A 47 -22.03 1.65 -1.50
CA VAL A 47 -21.35 1.72 -0.20
C VAL A 47 -21.18 0.33 0.42
N VAL A 48 -22.22 -0.50 0.28
CA VAL A 48 -22.26 -1.88 0.75
C VAL A 48 -21.16 -2.74 0.12
N LEU A 49 -20.85 -2.57 -1.17
CA LEU A 49 -19.80 -3.35 -1.82
C LEU A 49 -18.41 -3.00 -1.29
N VAL A 50 -18.14 -1.70 -1.13
CA VAL A 50 -16.84 -1.22 -0.66
C VAL A 50 -16.60 -1.68 0.78
N ARG A 51 -17.61 -1.56 1.64
CA ARG A 51 -17.56 -2.06 3.01
C ARG A 51 -17.37 -3.57 3.08
N GLY A 52 -18.16 -4.34 2.31
CA GLY A 52 -18.01 -5.79 2.23
C GLY A 52 -16.62 -6.21 1.78
N LEU A 53 -16.05 -5.56 0.76
CA LEU A 53 -14.69 -5.84 0.29
C LEU A 53 -13.63 -5.52 1.36
N LEU A 54 -13.74 -4.38 2.03
CA LEU A 54 -12.82 -3.99 3.10
C LEU A 54 -12.93 -4.95 4.31
N ALA A 55 -14.13 -5.45 4.60
CA ALA A 55 -14.35 -6.46 5.63
C ALA A 55 -13.72 -7.80 5.24
N LEU A 56 -13.85 -8.23 3.97
CA LEU A 56 -13.14 -9.42 3.46
C LEU A 56 -11.63 -9.27 3.57
N LEU A 57 -11.09 -8.12 3.19
CA LEU A 57 -9.65 -7.84 3.27
C LEU A 57 -9.14 -7.93 4.70
N ALA A 58 -9.79 -7.21 5.62
CA ALA A 58 -9.43 -7.22 7.03
C ALA A 58 -9.54 -8.64 7.64
N GLY A 59 -10.60 -9.39 7.29
CA GLY A 59 -10.78 -10.77 7.73
C GLY A 59 -9.72 -11.73 7.17
N TYR A 60 -9.39 -11.61 5.88
CA TYR A 60 -8.36 -12.43 5.24
C TYR A 60 -6.97 -12.16 5.82
N PHE A 61 -6.56 -10.90 5.96
CA PHE A 61 -5.25 -10.57 6.53
C PHE A 61 -5.15 -10.97 7.99
N ALA A 62 -6.22 -10.88 8.77
CA ALA A 62 -6.23 -11.38 10.15
C ALA A 62 -6.01 -12.91 10.20
N LEU A 63 -6.61 -13.67 9.29
CA LEU A 63 -6.33 -15.11 9.15
C LEU A 63 -4.88 -15.36 8.68
N ALA A 64 -4.40 -14.58 7.72
CA ALA A 64 -3.04 -14.71 7.19
C ALA A 64 -1.98 -14.48 8.28
N VAL A 65 -2.16 -13.46 9.13
CA VAL A 65 -1.31 -13.21 10.31
C VAL A 65 -1.30 -14.42 11.24
N PHE A 66 -2.45 -15.04 11.49
CA PHE A 66 -2.56 -16.23 12.33
C PHE A 66 -1.76 -17.41 11.74
N PHE A 67 -1.95 -17.72 10.45
CA PHE A 67 -1.22 -18.80 9.78
C PHE A 67 0.29 -18.55 9.73
N GLN A 68 0.71 -17.32 9.43
CA GLN A 68 2.14 -16.99 9.37
C GLN A 68 2.78 -17.09 10.76
N THR A 69 2.11 -16.60 11.81
CA THR A 69 2.60 -16.72 13.19
C THR A 69 2.77 -18.19 13.59
N GLY A 70 1.79 -19.04 13.24
CA GLY A 70 1.87 -20.48 13.51
C GLY A 70 3.00 -21.17 12.75
N SER A 71 3.22 -20.80 11.48
CA SER A 71 4.30 -21.34 10.65
C SER A 71 5.69 -20.98 11.19
N ILE A 72 5.89 -19.75 11.66
CA ILE A 72 7.15 -19.32 12.30
C ILE A 72 7.36 -20.06 13.61
N ALA A 73 6.33 -20.18 14.44
CA ALA A 73 6.42 -20.92 15.70
C ALA A 73 6.78 -22.40 15.50
N GLU A 74 6.31 -23.03 14.41
CA GLU A 74 6.70 -24.39 14.07
C GLU A 74 8.16 -24.49 13.63
N TYR A 75 8.65 -23.51 12.88
CA TYR A 75 10.06 -23.42 12.50
C TYR A 75 10.97 -23.25 13.72
N ASP A 76 10.65 -22.32 14.63
CA ASP A 76 11.45 -22.10 15.84
C ASP A 76 11.49 -23.36 16.70
N ARG A 77 10.34 -24.04 16.88
CA ARG A 77 10.30 -25.34 17.56
C ARG A 77 11.17 -26.40 16.89
N ALA A 78 11.22 -26.45 15.56
CA ALA A 78 12.06 -27.40 14.85
C ALA A 78 13.55 -27.09 15.04
N ALA A 79 13.94 -25.81 15.00
CA ALA A 79 15.30 -25.36 15.25
C ALA A 79 15.74 -25.58 16.71
N GLU A 80 14.86 -25.38 17.67
CA GLU A 80 15.15 -25.56 19.11
C GLU A 80 15.13 -27.02 19.55
N LYS A 81 14.36 -27.91 18.89
CA LYS A 81 14.44 -29.35 19.14
C LYS A 81 15.85 -29.90 18.91
N THR A 82 16.60 -29.31 17.99
CA THR A 82 18.03 -29.60 17.78
C THR A 82 18.92 -29.16 18.95
N LEU A 83 18.43 -28.29 19.84
CA LEU A 83 19.14 -27.69 20.98
C LEU A 83 18.64 -28.21 22.36
N HIS A 84 17.75 -29.20 22.41
CA HIS A 84 17.19 -29.80 23.64
C HIS A 84 16.38 -28.87 24.57
N PHE A 85 15.90 -27.71 24.10
CA PHE A 85 14.96 -26.90 24.87
C PHE A 85 13.50 -27.26 24.52
N HIS A 86 12.62 -27.30 25.51
CA HIS A 86 11.17 -27.49 25.34
C HIS A 86 10.46 -26.17 25.65
N LEU A 87 10.13 -25.41 24.60
CA LEU A 87 9.27 -24.23 24.69
C LEU A 87 7.84 -24.58 24.26
N ASP A 88 6.92 -24.45 25.21
CA ASP A 88 5.49 -24.56 24.94
C ASP A 88 4.99 -23.25 24.31
N PHE A 89 4.78 -23.27 22.99
CA PHE A 89 4.14 -22.14 22.32
C PHE A 89 2.64 -22.10 22.64
N HIS A 90 2.24 -21.04 23.31
CA HIS A 90 0.86 -20.71 23.60
C HIS A 90 0.41 -19.52 22.75
N LEU A 91 -0.78 -19.64 22.15
CA LEU A 91 -1.42 -18.51 21.49
C LEU A 91 -1.77 -17.44 22.52
N ALA A 92 -1.27 -16.23 22.34
CA ALA A 92 -1.66 -15.10 23.16
C ALA A 92 -3.13 -14.72 22.93
N TYR A 93 -3.77 -14.12 23.94
CA TYR A 93 -5.18 -13.68 23.88
C TYR A 93 -5.51 -12.83 22.63
N GLY A 94 -4.55 -12.02 22.14
CA GLY A 94 -4.72 -11.21 20.94
C GLY A 94 -4.99 -12.03 19.67
N ALA A 95 -4.40 -13.23 19.53
CA ALA A 95 -4.60 -14.09 18.37
C ALA A 95 -6.03 -14.67 18.33
N TYR A 96 -6.58 -15.06 19.49
CA TYR A 96 -7.97 -15.50 19.60
C TYR A 96 -8.96 -14.39 19.26
N LEU A 97 -8.72 -13.18 19.79
CA LEU A 97 -9.55 -12.01 19.46
C LEU A 97 -9.46 -11.67 17.96
N GLY A 98 -8.27 -11.75 17.36
CA GLY A 98 -8.07 -11.55 15.93
C GLY A 98 -8.86 -12.53 15.07
N LEU A 99 -8.84 -13.82 15.43
CA LEU A 99 -9.55 -14.88 14.70
C LEU A 99 -11.08 -14.75 14.82
N ILE A 100 -11.58 -14.43 16.02
CA ILE A 100 -13.00 -14.13 16.23
C ILE A 100 -13.41 -12.89 15.40
N SER A 101 -12.61 -11.82 15.44
CA SER A 101 -12.87 -10.61 14.66
C SER A 101 -12.86 -10.89 13.15
N ALA A 102 -11.93 -11.72 12.68
CA ALA A 102 -11.88 -12.18 11.29
C ALA A 102 -13.16 -12.92 10.89
N GLY A 103 -13.61 -13.88 11.72
CA GLY A 103 -14.86 -14.61 11.51
C GLY A 103 -16.08 -13.67 11.43
N ILE A 104 -16.17 -12.69 12.32
CA ILE A 104 -17.23 -11.68 12.32
C ILE A 104 -17.18 -10.83 11.04
N LEU A 105 -15.99 -10.38 10.64
CA LEU A 105 -15.82 -9.56 9.43
C LEU A 105 -16.15 -10.33 8.15
N LEU A 106 -15.73 -11.58 8.04
CA LEU A 106 -16.07 -12.45 6.91
C LEU A 106 -17.57 -12.73 6.85
N LEU A 107 -18.22 -12.95 8.01
CA LEU A 107 -19.66 -13.11 8.08
C LEU A 107 -20.40 -11.83 7.69
N ALA A 108 -19.97 -10.67 8.21
CA ALA A 108 -20.52 -9.37 7.85
C ALA A 108 -20.39 -9.10 6.35
N ALA A 109 -19.23 -9.41 5.77
CA ALA A 109 -19.02 -9.31 4.33
C ALA A 109 -19.95 -10.23 3.54
N ALA A 110 -20.10 -11.49 3.95
CA ALA A 110 -21.00 -12.45 3.30
C ALA A 110 -22.47 -11.98 3.34
N LEU A 111 -22.87 -11.33 4.44
CA LEU A 111 -24.21 -10.74 4.58
C LEU A 111 -24.39 -9.48 3.73
N GLU A 112 -23.38 -8.62 3.63
CA GLU A 112 -23.40 -7.40 2.80
C GLU A 112 -23.32 -7.72 1.29
N LEU A 113 -22.63 -8.80 0.90
CA LEU A 113 -22.50 -9.28 -0.47
C LEU A 113 -23.71 -10.11 -0.94
N ARG A 114 -24.88 -9.98 -0.27
CA ARG A 114 -26.04 -10.83 -0.51
C ARG A 114 -26.46 -10.85 -2.00
N PRO A 115 -26.66 -12.06 -2.55
CA PRO A 115 -26.72 -12.30 -3.99
C PRO A 115 -28.11 -12.08 -4.60
N ASP A 116 -28.84 -11.00 -4.24
CA ASP A 116 -30.09 -10.66 -4.92
C ASP A 116 -29.87 -10.41 -6.44
N ALA A 117 -28.61 -10.27 -6.87
CA ALA A 117 -28.15 -10.17 -8.25
C ALA A 117 -27.70 -11.49 -8.92
N VAL A 118 -27.76 -12.66 -8.27
CA VAL A 118 -27.21 -13.95 -8.79
C VAL A 118 -28.29 -14.85 -9.38
N ARG A 119 -29.43 -14.29 -9.81
CA ARG A 119 -30.51 -15.10 -10.40
C ARG A 119 -30.18 -15.69 -11.78
N GLU A 120 -29.11 -15.22 -12.41
CA GLU A 120 -28.50 -15.83 -13.59
C GLU A 120 -26.99 -15.90 -13.34
N SER A 121 -26.51 -17.03 -12.81
CA SER A 121 -25.08 -17.19 -12.53
C SER A 121 -24.38 -17.76 -13.77
N PRO A 122 -23.66 -16.94 -14.58
CA PRO A 122 -22.91 -17.47 -15.70
C PRO A 122 -21.81 -18.38 -15.17
N ALA A 123 -21.56 -19.53 -15.82
CA ALA A 123 -20.51 -20.49 -15.43
C ALA A 123 -19.14 -19.83 -15.18
N GLY A 124 -18.87 -18.72 -15.89
CA GLY A 124 -17.71 -17.86 -15.69
C GLY A 124 -17.56 -17.24 -14.29
N LEU A 125 -18.66 -16.83 -13.64
CA LEU A 125 -18.61 -16.29 -12.27
C LEU A 125 -18.23 -17.39 -11.27
N LEU A 126 -18.80 -18.58 -11.42
CA LEU A 126 -18.44 -19.72 -10.57
C LEU A 126 -16.96 -20.08 -10.74
N ALA A 127 -16.48 -20.15 -11.99
CA ALA A 127 -15.08 -20.39 -12.28
C ALA A 127 -14.17 -19.31 -11.66
N ALA A 128 -14.53 -18.03 -11.81
CA ALA A 128 -13.78 -16.92 -11.22
C ALA A 128 -13.74 -17.00 -9.68
N VAL A 129 -14.85 -17.36 -9.01
CA VAL A 129 -14.91 -17.55 -7.56
C VAL A 129 -14.05 -18.73 -7.11
N VAL A 130 -14.09 -19.85 -7.83
CA VAL A 130 -13.25 -21.03 -7.53
C VAL A 130 -11.77 -20.69 -7.68
N LEU A 131 -11.38 -20.03 -8.78
CA LEU A 131 -10.00 -19.61 -9.02
C LEU A 131 -9.53 -18.57 -8.00
N THR A 132 -10.39 -17.61 -7.64
CA THR A 132 -10.11 -16.61 -6.61
C THR A 132 -9.86 -17.27 -5.25
N THR A 133 -10.75 -18.18 -4.85
CA THR A 133 -10.62 -18.93 -3.59
C THR A 133 -9.37 -19.80 -3.61
N GLY A 134 -9.11 -20.51 -4.71
CA GLY A 134 -7.92 -21.32 -4.90
C GLY A 134 -6.63 -20.51 -4.78
N LEU A 135 -6.61 -19.30 -5.34
CA LEU A 135 -5.47 -18.39 -5.26
C LEU A 135 -5.27 -17.83 -3.83
N LEU A 136 -6.34 -17.45 -3.13
CA LEU A 136 -6.27 -17.02 -1.73
C LEU A 136 -5.77 -18.13 -0.81
N VAL A 137 -6.19 -19.37 -1.04
CA VAL A 137 -5.67 -20.55 -0.33
C VAL A 137 -4.22 -20.79 -0.70
N ALA A 138 -3.85 -20.70 -1.98
CA ALA A 138 -2.47 -20.85 -2.43
C ALA A 138 -1.51 -19.90 -1.70
N PHE A 139 -1.90 -18.65 -1.46
CA PHE A 139 -1.09 -17.69 -0.69
C PHE A 139 -0.92 -18.04 0.80
N LEU A 140 -1.86 -18.79 1.39
CA LEU A 140 -1.76 -19.29 2.76
C LEU A 140 -0.97 -20.61 2.87
N LEU A 141 -0.58 -21.20 1.74
CA LEU A 141 0.25 -22.39 1.70
C LEU A 141 1.74 -22.00 1.63
N PRO A 142 2.67 -22.90 1.99
CA PRO A 142 4.10 -22.71 1.78
C PRO A 142 4.43 -22.53 0.29
N TRP A 143 5.06 -21.40 -0.03
CA TRP A 143 5.61 -21.10 -1.35
C TRP A 143 7.07 -21.48 -1.48
N ARG A 144 7.79 -21.42 -0.36
CA ARG A 144 9.12 -22.00 -0.14
C ARG A 144 9.10 -22.72 1.20
N SER A 145 9.99 -23.70 1.40
CA SER A 145 10.18 -24.54 2.60
C SER A 145 9.17 -24.31 3.75
N ILE A 146 9.27 -23.15 4.41
CA ILE A 146 8.44 -22.70 5.54
C ILE A 146 7.73 -21.37 5.30
N TRP A 147 7.99 -20.65 4.21
CA TRP A 147 7.48 -19.29 3.99
C TRP A 147 6.17 -19.32 3.22
N LEU A 148 5.13 -18.72 3.80
CA LEU A 148 3.84 -18.57 3.15
C LEU A 148 3.92 -17.51 2.04
N GLY A 149 3.27 -17.72 0.91
CA GLY A 149 3.31 -16.75 -0.19
C GLY A 149 2.78 -15.37 0.19
N VAL A 150 1.82 -15.31 1.13
CA VAL A 150 1.22 -14.07 1.61
C VAL A 150 2.24 -13.14 2.31
N SER A 151 3.36 -13.66 2.82
CA SER A 151 4.37 -12.84 3.50
C SER A 151 5.11 -11.88 2.56
N GLU A 152 5.07 -12.15 1.26
CA GLU A 152 5.72 -11.30 0.27
C GLU A 152 4.93 -9.99 0.05
N PRO A 153 5.60 -8.84 -0.11
CA PRO A 153 4.92 -7.55 -0.30
C PRO A 153 3.93 -7.54 -1.49
N ALA A 154 4.31 -8.19 -2.60
CA ALA A 154 3.46 -8.28 -3.78
C ALA A 154 2.16 -9.08 -3.52
N ALA A 155 2.16 -9.98 -2.55
CA ALA A 155 0.98 -10.78 -2.22
C ALA A 155 -0.11 -9.93 -1.55
N VAL A 156 0.27 -8.98 -0.70
CA VAL A 156 -0.65 -8.01 -0.09
C VAL A 156 -1.46 -7.27 -1.15
N VAL A 157 -0.76 -6.78 -2.18
CA VAL A 157 -1.40 -6.10 -3.32
C VAL A 157 -2.25 -7.08 -4.14
N THR A 158 -1.75 -8.31 -4.37
CA THR A 158 -2.49 -9.34 -5.11
C THR A 158 -3.83 -9.66 -4.45
N VAL A 159 -3.84 -9.89 -3.14
CA VAL A 159 -5.05 -10.24 -2.35
C VAL A 159 -6.13 -9.17 -2.53
N PHE A 160 -5.75 -7.89 -2.54
CA PHE A 160 -6.67 -6.79 -2.83
C PHE A 160 -7.37 -6.93 -4.17
N PHE A 161 -6.61 -7.17 -5.24
CA PHE A 161 -7.17 -7.33 -6.58
C PHE A 161 -7.95 -8.65 -6.74
N VAL A 162 -7.47 -9.74 -6.14
CA VAL A 162 -8.12 -11.05 -6.16
C VAL A 162 -9.50 -10.98 -5.54
N LEU A 163 -9.66 -10.34 -4.38
CA LEU A 163 -10.98 -10.16 -3.76
C LEU A 163 -11.93 -9.28 -4.59
N CYS A 164 -11.41 -8.44 -5.49
CA CYS A 164 -12.23 -7.70 -6.44
C CYS A 164 -12.71 -8.56 -7.63
N VAL A 165 -12.04 -9.66 -7.98
CA VAL A 165 -12.32 -10.47 -9.18
C VAL A 165 -13.78 -10.95 -9.25
N PRO A 166 -14.36 -11.58 -8.21
CA PRO A 166 -15.76 -12.01 -8.26
C PRO A 166 -16.74 -10.87 -8.56
N THR A 167 -16.47 -9.67 -8.03
CA THR A 167 -17.31 -8.49 -8.25
C THR A 167 -17.26 -7.98 -9.69
N VAL A 168 -16.09 -8.08 -10.33
CA VAL A 168 -15.89 -7.75 -11.75
C VAL A 168 -16.60 -8.78 -12.64
N TRP A 169 -16.56 -10.06 -12.27
CA TRP A 169 -17.24 -11.12 -13.01
C TRP A 169 -18.76 -11.07 -12.87
N ALA A 170 -19.26 -10.76 -11.68
CA ALA A 170 -20.69 -10.65 -11.41
C ALA A 170 -21.37 -9.52 -12.20
N ARG A 171 -20.62 -8.50 -12.63
CA ARG A 171 -21.17 -7.32 -13.32
C ARG A 171 -20.87 -7.36 -14.81
N GLN A 172 -21.88 -7.64 -15.62
CA GLN A 172 -21.75 -7.66 -17.09
C GLN A 172 -21.17 -6.35 -17.67
N ARG A 173 -21.50 -5.19 -17.09
CA ARG A 173 -20.95 -3.88 -17.49
C ARG A 173 -19.43 -3.79 -17.36
N LEU A 174 -18.85 -4.54 -16.42
CA LEU A 174 -17.40 -4.60 -16.19
C LEU A 174 -16.71 -5.68 -17.02
N GLY A 175 -17.42 -6.36 -17.93
CA GLY A 175 -16.85 -7.42 -18.76
C GLY A 175 -15.60 -7.01 -19.55
N ARG A 176 -15.45 -5.73 -19.91
CA ARG A 176 -14.25 -5.20 -20.58
C ARG A 176 -13.03 -5.11 -19.66
N HIS A 177 -13.23 -5.11 -18.34
CA HIS A 177 -12.15 -4.99 -17.35
C HIS A 177 -11.67 -6.34 -16.82
N ARG A 178 -12.36 -7.45 -17.13
CA ARG A 178 -12.03 -8.80 -16.69
C ARG A 178 -10.58 -9.19 -17.01
N LEU A 179 -10.17 -9.01 -18.26
CA LEU A 179 -8.80 -9.30 -18.69
C LEU A 179 -7.77 -8.43 -17.97
N GLY A 180 -8.05 -7.12 -17.84
CA GLY A 180 -7.18 -6.21 -17.12
C GLY A 180 -7.01 -6.60 -15.65
N SER A 181 -8.11 -6.92 -14.95
CA SER A 181 -8.05 -7.39 -13.56
C SER A 181 -7.30 -8.72 -13.41
N ALA A 182 -7.56 -9.69 -14.30
CA ALA A 182 -6.87 -10.97 -14.28
C ALA A 182 -5.38 -10.82 -14.58
N ALA A 183 -5.01 -9.96 -15.54
CA ALA A 183 -3.61 -9.68 -15.87
C ALA A 183 -2.87 -9.02 -14.70
N VAL A 184 -3.50 -8.07 -13.98
CA VAL A 184 -2.93 -7.48 -12.76
C VAL A 184 -2.76 -8.53 -11.67
N VAL A 185 -3.76 -9.37 -11.43
CA VAL A 185 -3.66 -10.48 -10.47
C VAL A 185 -2.51 -11.41 -10.84
N ALA A 186 -2.41 -11.82 -12.11
CA ALA A 186 -1.35 -12.71 -12.59
C ALA A 186 0.03 -12.05 -12.52
N LEU A 187 0.14 -10.75 -12.81
CA LEU A 187 1.37 -9.98 -12.69
C LEU A 187 1.91 -9.99 -11.26
N PHE A 188 1.08 -9.62 -10.28
CA PHE A 188 1.53 -9.58 -8.89
C PHE A 188 1.69 -10.99 -8.30
N THR A 189 0.91 -11.99 -8.75
CA THR A 189 1.17 -13.40 -8.39
C THR A 189 2.53 -13.86 -8.93
N GLY A 190 2.85 -13.49 -10.17
CA GLY A 190 4.17 -13.74 -10.77
C GLY A 190 5.29 -12.98 -10.06
N ALA A 191 5.01 -11.79 -9.54
CA ALA A 191 5.94 -11.03 -8.72
C ALA A 191 6.28 -11.77 -7.41
N VAL A 192 5.27 -12.25 -6.69
CA VAL A 192 5.46 -13.11 -5.50
C VAL A 192 6.29 -14.33 -5.87
N PHE A 193 5.99 -14.98 -7.00
CA PHE A 193 6.74 -16.15 -7.47
C PHE A 193 8.21 -15.79 -7.76
N SER A 194 8.46 -14.60 -8.30
CA SER A 194 9.79 -14.14 -8.68
C SER A 194 10.64 -13.61 -7.53
N SER A 195 10.04 -13.19 -6.41
CA SER A 195 10.78 -12.66 -5.24
C SER A 195 11.82 -13.70 -4.77
N GLN A 196 13.09 -13.31 -4.70
CA GLN A 196 14.25 -14.18 -4.48
C GLN A 196 14.92 -13.98 -3.12
N ALA A 197 14.26 -13.30 -2.18
CA ALA A 197 14.87 -12.94 -0.88
C ALA A 197 15.54 -14.12 -0.12
N PHE A 198 15.17 -15.38 -0.40
CA PHE A 198 15.77 -16.56 0.24
C PHE A 198 16.05 -17.71 -0.73
N LEU A 199 17.22 -18.33 -0.59
CA LEU A 199 17.62 -19.56 -1.28
C LEU A 199 16.65 -20.69 -0.94
N GLY A 200 15.97 -21.25 -1.95
CA GLY A 200 15.10 -22.41 -1.77
C GLY A 200 14.22 -22.69 -2.98
N ASP A 201 13.99 -23.97 -3.26
CA ASP A 201 13.12 -24.40 -4.34
C ASP A 201 11.67 -24.01 -4.06
N HIS A 202 10.95 -23.65 -5.13
CA HIS A 202 9.53 -23.37 -5.05
C HIS A 202 8.74 -24.63 -4.72
N VAL A 203 7.83 -24.49 -3.76
CA VAL A 203 6.97 -25.56 -3.25
C VAL A 203 5.57 -25.44 -3.88
N TYR A 204 4.68 -26.37 -3.56
CA TYR A 204 3.36 -26.50 -4.20
C TYR A 204 2.50 -25.23 -4.18
N GLY A 205 2.57 -24.41 -3.12
CA GLY A 205 1.79 -23.17 -3.03
C GLY A 205 2.11 -22.17 -4.16
N ALA A 206 3.39 -22.05 -4.54
CA ALA A 206 3.84 -21.16 -5.60
C ALA A 206 3.34 -21.59 -6.98
N TRP A 207 3.44 -22.88 -7.28
CA TRP A 207 2.96 -23.44 -8.55
C TRP A 207 1.44 -23.38 -8.67
N LEU A 208 0.71 -23.65 -7.58
CA LEU A 208 -0.75 -23.51 -7.54
C LEU A 208 -1.17 -22.05 -7.74
N GLY A 209 -0.50 -21.10 -7.06
CA GLY A 209 -0.77 -19.68 -7.22
C GLY A 209 -0.59 -19.22 -8.67
N LEU A 210 0.56 -19.54 -9.27
CA LEU A 210 0.84 -19.22 -10.68
C LEU A 210 -0.20 -19.87 -11.62
N GLY A 211 -0.54 -21.14 -11.39
CA GLY A 211 -1.55 -21.86 -12.16
C GLY A 211 -2.93 -21.20 -12.10
N PHE A 212 -3.41 -20.82 -10.91
CA PHE A 212 -4.68 -20.13 -10.75
C PHE A 212 -4.66 -18.72 -11.36
N GLY A 213 -3.57 -17.97 -11.21
CA GLY A 213 -3.40 -16.66 -11.84
C GLY A 213 -3.47 -16.72 -13.36
N LEU A 214 -2.76 -17.69 -13.98
CA LEU A 214 -2.81 -17.92 -15.42
C LEU A 214 -4.19 -18.42 -15.88
N ALA A 215 -4.83 -19.31 -15.12
CA ALA A 215 -6.18 -19.78 -15.40
C ALA A 215 -7.21 -18.64 -15.36
N LEU A 216 -7.06 -17.64 -14.48
CA LEU A 216 -7.90 -16.44 -14.47
C LEU A 216 -7.75 -15.61 -15.74
N VAL A 217 -6.51 -15.44 -16.23
CA VAL A 217 -6.24 -14.74 -17.49
C VAL A 217 -6.85 -15.50 -18.66
N LEU A 218 -6.67 -16.82 -18.70
CA LEU A 218 -7.24 -17.68 -19.72
C LEU A 218 -8.78 -17.62 -19.71
N LEU A 219 -9.40 -17.68 -18.53
CA LEU A 219 -10.85 -17.53 -18.38
C LEU A 219 -11.33 -16.19 -18.94
N ALA A 220 -10.66 -15.09 -18.58
CA ALA A 220 -10.99 -13.77 -19.10
C ALA A 220 -10.87 -13.68 -20.63
N PHE A 221 -9.85 -14.34 -21.20
CA PHE A 221 -9.61 -14.38 -22.63
C PHE A 221 -10.67 -15.21 -23.38
N ILE A 222 -11.04 -16.38 -22.85
CA ILE A 222 -12.08 -17.26 -23.43
C ILE A 222 -13.43 -16.56 -23.45
N GLU A 223 -13.81 -15.87 -22.37
CA GLU A 223 -15.09 -15.19 -22.29
C GLU A 223 -15.21 -14.01 -23.27
N ARG A 224 -14.12 -13.26 -23.46
CA ARG A 224 -14.05 -12.16 -24.41
C ARG A 224 -12.61 -11.96 -24.90
N PRO A 225 -12.29 -12.38 -26.14
CA PRO A 225 -11.01 -12.03 -26.74
C PRO A 225 -10.90 -10.49 -26.85
N PRO A 226 -9.75 -9.90 -26.50
CA PRO A 226 -9.58 -8.46 -26.52
C PRO A 226 -9.61 -7.94 -27.96
N LEU A 227 -10.70 -7.28 -28.33
CA LEU A 227 -10.75 -6.41 -29.51
C LEU A 227 -10.27 -5.02 -29.09
N TRP A 228 -8.96 -4.88 -28.83
CA TRP A 228 -8.37 -3.58 -28.61
C TRP A 228 -7.90 -3.01 -29.94
N ASP A 229 -8.58 -1.98 -30.41
CA ASP A 229 -8.10 -1.18 -31.53
C ASP A 229 -7.04 -0.19 -31.03
N VAL A 230 -5.80 -0.69 -30.94
CA VAL A 230 -4.64 0.08 -30.49
C VAL A 230 -4.41 1.32 -31.36
N SER A 231 -4.86 1.29 -32.63
CA SER A 231 -4.71 2.39 -33.58
C SER A 231 -5.47 3.66 -33.16
N GLN A 232 -6.48 3.54 -32.30
CA GLN A 232 -7.30 4.68 -31.84
C GLN A 232 -6.73 5.36 -30.58
N LEU A 233 -5.66 4.82 -29.98
CA LEU A 233 -5.08 5.41 -28.77
C LEU A 233 -4.17 6.60 -29.11
N PRO A 234 -4.32 7.75 -28.43
CA PRO A 234 -3.37 8.85 -28.52
C PRO A 234 -1.93 8.38 -28.28
N GLY A 235 -0.98 8.84 -29.10
CA GLY A 235 0.43 8.44 -28.98
C GLY A 235 1.05 8.65 -27.60
N LEU A 236 0.60 9.68 -26.87
CA LEU A 236 1.02 9.92 -25.48
C LEU A 236 0.57 8.82 -24.51
N LEU A 237 -0.62 8.23 -24.69
CA LEU A 237 -1.10 7.13 -23.86
C LEU A 237 -0.37 5.82 -24.20
N LEU A 238 -0.03 5.61 -25.47
CA LEU A 238 0.83 4.51 -25.89
C LEU A 238 2.21 4.63 -25.25
N ALA A 239 2.84 5.81 -25.34
CA ALA A 239 4.12 6.08 -24.69
C ALA A 239 4.04 5.83 -23.18
N LEU A 240 3.02 6.37 -22.49
CA LEU A 240 2.84 6.15 -21.05
C LEU A 240 2.68 4.65 -20.74
N GLY A 241 1.87 3.93 -21.50
CA GLY A 241 1.68 2.48 -21.35
C GLY A 241 2.98 1.70 -21.54
N THR A 242 3.75 2.01 -22.58
CA THR A 242 5.05 1.39 -22.85
C THR A 242 6.03 1.62 -21.70
N VAL A 243 6.10 2.84 -21.17
CA VAL A 243 7.02 3.14 -20.07
C VAL A 243 6.56 2.50 -18.76
N VAL A 244 5.25 2.40 -18.51
CA VAL A 244 4.72 1.62 -17.38
C VAL A 244 5.11 0.14 -17.49
N VAL A 245 4.96 -0.46 -18.67
CA VAL A 245 5.38 -1.86 -18.91
C VAL A 245 6.88 -2.03 -18.73
N LEU A 246 7.69 -1.08 -19.20
CA LEU A 246 9.15 -1.09 -19.01
C LEU A 246 9.52 -1.03 -17.52
N LEU A 247 8.92 -0.10 -16.77
CA LEU A 247 9.15 0.04 -15.33
C LEU A 247 8.77 -1.23 -14.58
N ILE A 248 7.58 -1.79 -14.83
CA ILE A 248 7.13 -3.02 -14.18
C ILE A 248 8.03 -4.20 -14.56
N SER A 249 8.40 -4.33 -15.84
CA SER A 249 9.32 -5.37 -16.30
C SER A 249 10.68 -5.26 -15.62
N SER A 250 11.15 -4.04 -15.37
CA SER A 250 12.43 -3.80 -14.69
C SER A 250 12.45 -4.37 -13.27
N LEU A 251 11.30 -4.45 -12.58
CA LEU A 251 11.20 -5.00 -11.22
C LEU A 251 11.44 -6.51 -11.18
N PHE A 252 11.23 -7.23 -12.29
CA PHE A 252 11.57 -8.65 -12.41
C PHE A 252 13.05 -8.91 -12.69
N LEU A 253 13.78 -7.88 -13.14
CA LEU A 253 15.21 -8.00 -13.39
C LEU A 253 15.99 -7.80 -12.07
N PRO A 254 17.25 -8.25 -12.00
CA PRO A 254 18.11 -7.93 -10.87
C PRO A 254 18.22 -6.42 -10.66
N TRP A 255 17.82 -5.94 -9.49
CA TRP A 255 18.00 -4.56 -9.04
C TRP A 255 19.31 -4.38 -8.29
N GLN A 256 19.75 -5.43 -7.60
CA GLN A 256 21.08 -5.49 -7.00
C GLN A 256 21.78 -6.80 -7.25
N LYS A 257 23.09 -6.74 -7.11
CA LYS A 257 23.93 -7.92 -6.98
C LYS A 257 24.94 -7.72 -5.86
N THR A 258 25.15 -8.76 -5.09
CA THR A 258 26.27 -8.90 -4.16
C THR A 258 27.03 -10.16 -4.51
N CYS A 259 28.36 -10.10 -4.54
CA CYS A 259 29.19 -11.24 -4.90
C CYS A 259 30.18 -11.58 -3.77
N PHE A 260 30.15 -12.83 -3.32
CA PHE A 260 31.05 -13.37 -2.31
C PHE A 260 31.67 -14.67 -2.84
N GLY A 261 33.00 -14.77 -2.81
CA GLY A 261 33.69 -16.01 -3.19
C GLY A 261 33.40 -16.50 -4.62
N GLY A 262 33.11 -15.58 -5.55
CA GLY A 262 32.78 -15.91 -6.95
C GLY A 262 31.31 -16.28 -7.21
N GLN A 263 30.48 -16.39 -6.16
CA GLN A 263 29.03 -16.54 -6.30
C GLN A 263 28.35 -15.19 -6.10
N CYS A 264 27.41 -14.85 -6.99
CA CYS A 264 26.64 -13.62 -6.88
C CYS A 264 25.20 -13.94 -6.52
N VAL A 265 24.69 -13.27 -5.49
CA VAL A 265 23.29 -13.27 -5.09
C VAL A 265 22.67 -11.99 -5.63
N THR A 266 21.50 -12.11 -6.26
CA THR A 266 20.75 -10.97 -6.81
C THR A 266 19.42 -10.82 -6.08
N SER A 267 19.05 -9.58 -5.81
CA SER A 267 17.69 -9.20 -5.42
C SER A 267 17.00 -8.48 -6.57
N ASN A 268 15.70 -8.65 -6.69
CA ASN A 268 14.89 -7.94 -7.66
C ASN A 268 14.03 -6.87 -6.97
N GLY A 269 13.26 -6.10 -7.74
CA GLY A 269 12.46 -5.00 -7.19
C GLY A 269 11.27 -5.47 -6.35
N TRP A 270 10.84 -6.73 -6.51
CA TRP A 270 9.67 -7.27 -5.81
C TRP A 270 9.98 -7.77 -4.39
N ASP A 271 11.25 -7.96 -4.07
CA ASP A 271 11.73 -8.32 -2.72
C ASP A 271 11.46 -7.22 -1.67
N PHE A 272 11.10 -6.01 -2.12
CA PHE A 272 10.90 -4.83 -1.27
C PHE A 272 9.46 -4.31 -1.34
N GLU A 273 8.96 -3.79 -0.23
CA GLU A 273 7.64 -3.17 -0.16
C GLU A 273 7.53 -1.95 -1.09
N SER A 274 8.59 -1.16 -1.17
CA SER A 274 8.68 0.00 -2.05
C SER A 274 8.48 -0.37 -3.52
N GLY A 275 9.07 -1.47 -4.00
CA GLY A 275 8.91 -1.93 -5.38
C GLY A 275 7.51 -2.46 -5.70
N SER A 276 6.87 -3.15 -4.76
CA SER A 276 5.45 -3.52 -4.89
C SER A 276 4.55 -2.27 -4.92
N GLY A 277 4.87 -1.25 -4.12
CA GLY A 277 4.22 0.06 -4.16
C GLY A 277 4.42 0.80 -5.48
N VAL A 278 5.63 0.79 -6.04
CA VAL A 278 5.95 1.36 -7.37
C VAL A 278 5.10 0.71 -8.46
N ALA A 279 5.04 -0.62 -8.48
CA ALA A 279 4.22 -1.35 -9.45
C ALA A 279 2.73 -1.00 -9.32
N LEU A 280 2.21 -0.94 -8.09
CA LEU A 280 0.83 -0.57 -7.83
C LEU A 280 0.53 0.84 -8.35
N LEU A 281 1.37 1.82 -8.01
CA LEU A 281 1.20 3.20 -8.48
C LEU A 281 1.34 3.30 -10.00
N ALA A 282 2.21 2.52 -10.63
CA ALA A 282 2.36 2.51 -12.09
C ALA A 282 1.10 1.99 -12.78
N VAL A 283 0.50 0.91 -12.25
CA VAL A 283 -0.78 0.36 -12.73
C VAL A 283 -1.91 1.37 -12.52
N VAL A 284 -2.01 1.96 -11.33
CA VAL A 284 -3.03 2.97 -11.01
C VAL A 284 -2.88 4.20 -11.91
N LEU A 285 -1.65 4.66 -12.16
CA LEU A 285 -1.36 5.78 -13.06
C LEU A 285 -1.80 5.46 -14.50
N ALA A 286 -1.50 4.26 -15.01
CA ALA A 286 -1.93 3.84 -16.34
C ALA A 286 -3.46 3.82 -16.45
N VAL A 287 -4.14 3.23 -15.47
CA VAL A 287 -5.61 3.18 -15.42
C VAL A 287 -6.21 4.59 -15.32
N ALA A 288 -5.66 5.46 -14.47
CA ALA A 288 -6.11 6.84 -14.32
C ALA A 288 -5.90 7.65 -15.60
N ALA A 289 -4.78 7.45 -16.29
CA ALA A 289 -4.49 8.11 -17.56
C ALA A 289 -5.46 7.67 -18.68
N LEU A 290 -5.76 6.38 -18.77
CA LEU A 290 -6.75 5.81 -19.70
C LEU A 290 -8.17 6.31 -19.39
N ALA A 291 -8.52 6.37 -18.10
CA ALA A 291 -9.80 6.90 -17.64
C ALA A 291 -9.89 8.44 -17.68
N ARG A 292 -8.85 9.12 -18.19
CA ARG A 292 -8.79 10.59 -18.36
C ARG A 292 -9.03 11.36 -17.05
N TYR A 293 -8.47 10.86 -15.95
CA TYR A 293 -8.50 11.58 -14.67
C TYR A 293 -7.84 12.95 -14.79
N GLU A 294 -8.16 13.84 -13.83
CA GLU A 294 -7.58 15.16 -13.74
C GLU A 294 -6.04 15.08 -13.72
N ALA A 295 -5.39 15.92 -14.52
CA ALA A 295 -3.93 15.94 -14.63
C ALA A 295 -3.23 16.09 -13.27
N ALA A 296 -3.84 16.85 -12.37
CA ALA A 296 -3.44 17.00 -10.99
C ALA A 296 -3.25 15.67 -10.25
N THR A 297 -4.21 14.75 -10.38
CA THR A 297 -4.14 13.41 -9.76
C THR A 297 -3.04 12.57 -10.40
N LEU A 298 -2.83 12.70 -11.71
CA LEU A 298 -1.72 12.01 -12.39
C LEU A 298 -0.37 12.49 -11.85
N VAL A 299 -0.20 13.80 -11.62
CA VAL A 299 1.02 14.38 -11.03
C VAL A 299 1.26 13.87 -9.61
N GLU A 300 0.22 13.76 -8.79
CA GLU A 300 0.34 13.16 -7.44
C GLU A 300 0.79 11.71 -7.48
N LEU A 301 0.17 10.90 -8.36
CA LEU A 301 0.55 9.51 -8.56
C LEU A 301 2.00 9.39 -9.07
N ALA A 302 2.40 10.24 -10.00
CA ALA A 302 3.77 10.28 -10.52
C ALA A 302 4.78 10.71 -9.44
N ALA A 303 4.43 11.67 -8.58
CA ALA A 303 5.27 12.08 -7.46
C ALA A 303 5.43 10.95 -6.43
N GLY A 304 4.35 10.25 -6.09
CA GLY A 304 4.41 9.06 -5.24
C GLY A 304 5.25 7.94 -5.85
N LEU A 305 5.08 7.68 -7.15
CA LEU A 305 5.87 6.69 -7.88
C LEU A 305 7.36 7.04 -7.90
N ALA A 306 7.71 8.31 -8.16
CA ALA A 306 9.09 8.78 -8.12
C ALA A 306 9.70 8.63 -6.73
N LEU A 307 8.92 8.99 -5.69
CA LEU A 307 9.35 8.86 -4.31
C LEU A 307 9.64 7.40 -3.93
N LEU A 308 8.72 6.48 -4.24
CA LEU A 308 8.90 5.05 -3.92
C LEU A 308 10.02 4.44 -4.76
N THR A 309 10.20 4.86 -6.01
CA THR A 309 11.33 4.37 -6.84
C THR A 309 12.67 4.87 -6.29
N ALA A 310 12.74 6.12 -5.85
CA ALA A 310 13.93 6.65 -5.19
C ALA A 310 14.21 5.90 -3.88
N THR A 311 13.18 5.64 -3.08
CA THR A 311 13.29 4.91 -1.81
C THR A 311 13.73 3.47 -2.03
N LEU A 312 13.16 2.79 -3.01
CA LEU A 312 13.65 1.49 -3.47
C LEU A 312 15.13 1.58 -3.81
N GLY A 313 15.62 2.68 -4.41
CA GLY A 313 17.05 2.88 -4.64
C GLY A 313 17.94 2.92 -3.40
N PHE A 314 17.44 3.48 -2.30
CA PHE A 314 18.19 3.63 -1.04
C PHE A 314 18.16 2.38 -0.15
N GLU A 315 17.04 1.66 -0.11
CA GLU A 315 16.92 0.37 0.59
C GLU A 315 17.97 -0.66 0.12
N LEU A 316 18.52 -0.44 -1.08
CA LEU A 316 19.54 -1.26 -1.71
C LEU A 316 20.96 -0.96 -1.19
N VAL A 317 21.24 0.23 -0.65
CA VAL A 317 22.64 0.63 -0.37
C VAL A 317 23.15 0.09 0.97
N ASP A 318 22.29 -0.38 1.86
CA ASP A 318 22.54 -0.30 3.30
C ASP A 318 23.04 -1.59 4.00
N ARG A 319 24.11 -2.21 3.49
CA ARG A 319 24.89 -3.19 4.30
C ARG A 319 26.37 -2.83 4.33
N PRO A 320 26.88 -2.21 5.41
CA PRO A 320 28.29 -1.88 5.52
C PRO A 320 29.16 -3.14 5.41
N GLY A 321 30.18 -3.09 4.55
CA GLY A 321 31.14 -4.18 4.33
C GLY A 321 30.79 -5.15 3.20
N VAL A 322 29.63 -4.99 2.55
CA VAL A 322 29.23 -5.80 1.39
C VAL A 322 29.32 -4.94 0.13
N GLY A 323 30.11 -5.34 -0.86
CA GLY A 323 30.25 -4.65 -2.15
C GLY A 323 28.98 -4.73 -3.00
N LEU A 324 27.90 -4.09 -2.55
CA LEU A 324 26.62 -4.01 -3.24
C LEU A 324 26.77 -3.13 -4.47
N THR A 325 26.34 -3.64 -5.62
CA THR A 325 26.33 -2.87 -6.87
C THR A 325 24.94 -2.88 -7.48
N PHE A 326 24.54 -1.73 -8.00
CA PHE A 326 23.31 -1.61 -8.80
C PHE A 326 23.40 -2.53 -10.02
N ALA A 327 22.30 -3.20 -10.32
CA ALA A 327 22.18 -4.09 -11.46
C ALA A 327 21.32 -3.46 -12.57
N TYR A 328 21.12 -4.18 -13.67
CA TYR A 328 20.47 -3.61 -14.86
C TYR A 328 19.00 -3.20 -14.62
N GLY A 329 18.28 -3.92 -13.75
CA GLY A 329 16.91 -3.61 -13.38
C GLY A 329 16.75 -2.22 -12.76
N SER A 330 17.66 -1.82 -11.87
CA SER A 330 17.57 -0.50 -11.22
C SER A 330 17.77 0.65 -12.19
N THR A 331 18.70 0.53 -13.14
CA THR A 331 18.92 1.56 -14.17
C THR A 331 17.68 1.76 -15.04
N LEU A 332 17.06 0.66 -15.48
CA LEU A 332 15.80 0.73 -16.23
C LEU A 332 14.65 1.27 -15.38
N GLY A 333 14.58 0.90 -14.10
CA GLY A 333 13.58 1.39 -13.17
C GLY A 333 13.65 2.90 -12.96
N PHE A 334 14.84 3.44 -12.66
CA PHE A 334 15.02 4.89 -12.50
C PHE A 334 14.74 5.66 -13.79
N ALA A 335 15.22 5.16 -14.93
CA ALA A 335 14.96 5.79 -16.23
C ALA A 335 13.45 5.76 -16.57
N GLY A 336 12.78 4.63 -16.33
CA GLY A 336 11.35 4.47 -16.53
C GLY A 336 10.53 5.39 -15.64
N ALA A 337 10.84 5.47 -14.35
CA ALA A 337 10.17 6.37 -13.41
C ALA A 337 10.36 7.85 -13.81
N GLY A 338 11.58 8.27 -14.14
CA GLY A 338 11.86 9.62 -14.61
C GLY A 338 11.08 9.97 -15.89
N LEU A 339 11.06 9.05 -16.85
CA LEU A 339 10.32 9.24 -18.11
C LEU A 339 8.80 9.30 -17.86
N LEU A 340 8.24 8.49 -16.95
CA LEU A 340 6.83 8.59 -16.57
C LEU A 340 6.49 9.95 -15.97
N VAL A 341 7.31 10.46 -15.06
CA VAL A 341 7.13 11.79 -14.47
C VAL A 341 7.13 12.85 -15.56
N LEU A 342 8.09 12.81 -16.48
CA LEU A 342 8.17 13.76 -17.60
C LEU A 342 6.93 13.69 -18.50
N LEU A 343 6.47 12.50 -18.85
CA LEU A 343 5.25 12.31 -19.68
C LEU A 343 4.00 12.82 -18.97
N VAL A 344 3.88 12.59 -17.67
CA VAL A 344 2.76 13.09 -16.86
C VAL A 344 2.79 14.61 -16.76
N LEU A 345 3.96 15.22 -16.53
CA LEU A 345 4.11 16.67 -16.49
C LEU A 345 3.82 17.31 -17.85
N ALA A 346 4.30 16.70 -18.94
CA ALA A 346 4.01 17.13 -20.31
C ALA A 346 2.51 17.09 -20.62
N ARG A 347 1.80 16.07 -20.10
CA ARG A 347 0.33 15.98 -20.19
C ARG A 347 -0.36 17.03 -19.34
N ALA A 348 0.16 17.31 -18.15
CA ALA A 348 -0.51 18.14 -17.17
C ALA A 348 -0.55 19.62 -17.53
N ARG A 349 0.42 20.11 -18.32
CA ARG A 349 0.59 21.53 -18.67
C ARG A 349 0.25 22.44 -17.48
N PRO A 350 1.05 22.39 -16.40
CA PRO A 350 0.73 23.11 -15.18
C PRO A 350 0.56 24.60 -15.50
N ASN A 351 -0.63 25.13 -15.21
CA ASN A 351 -0.84 26.58 -15.24
C ASN A 351 0.11 27.22 -14.22
N ALA A 352 0.68 28.38 -14.55
CA ALA A 352 1.55 29.10 -13.64
C ALA A 352 0.82 29.29 -12.29
N PRO A 353 1.45 28.94 -11.16
CA PRO A 353 0.81 29.07 -9.86
C PRO A 353 0.50 30.55 -9.62
N SER A 354 -0.74 30.85 -9.24
CA SER A 354 -1.09 32.20 -8.79
C SER A 354 -0.43 32.45 -7.43
N TRP A 355 0.71 33.15 -7.45
CA TRP A 355 1.52 33.41 -6.25
C TRP A 355 0.72 34.04 -5.09
N GLY A 356 -0.33 34.80 -5.38
CA GLY A 356 -1.23 35.34 -4.34
C GLY A 356 -2.01 34.29 -3.55
N ILE A 357 -2.35 33.15 -4.16
CA ILE A 357 -2.99 32.01 -3.47
C ILE A 357 -1.96 31.20 -2.71
N VAL A 358 -0.80 30.96 -3.32
CA VAL A 358 0.31 30.23 -2.68
C VAL A 358 0.78 30.96 -1.42
N GLY A 359 0.96 32.29 -1.50
CA GLY A 359 1.38 33.13 -0.38
C GLY A 359 0.52 32.96 0.87
N ARG A 360 -0.80 32.91 0.71
CA ARG A 360 -1.75 32.75 1.83
C ARG A 360 -1.78 31.34 2.42
N ARG A 361 -1.19 30.37 1.72
CA ARG A 361 -1.15 28.95 2.08
C ARG A 361 0.26 28.44 2.33
N LEU A 362 1.25 29.33 2.43
CA LEU A 362 2.64 28.94 2.69
C LEU A 362 2.78 28.12 3.97
N LEU A 363 2.02 28.47 5.02
CA LEU A 363 2.06 27.76 6.29
C LEU A 363 1.62 26.29 6.18
N PRO A 364 0.40 25.96 5.68
CA PRO A 364 0.03 24.56 5.50
C PRO A 364 0.87 23.83 4.44
N ILE A 365 1.31 24.52 3.38
CA ILE A 365 2.23 23.92 2.38
C ILE A 365 3.55 23.54 3.04
N GLY A 366 4.15 24.45 3.81
CA GLY A 366 5.39 24.21 4.55
C GLY A 366 5.23 23.10 5.57
N ALA A 367 4.09 23.02 6.28
CA ALA A 367 3.79 21.94 7.19
C ALA A 367 3.63 20.57 6.50
N CYS A 368 3.03 20.52 5.29
CA CYS A 368 2.99 19.29 4.49
C CYS A 368 4.38 18.86 4.02
N ILE A 369 5.22 19.80 3.59
CA ILE A 369 6.61 19.52 3.19
C ILE A 369 7.40 19.01 4.41
N ALA A 370 7.29 19.67 5.56
CA ALA A 370 7.92 19.24 6.80
C ALA A 370 7.47 17.84 7.22
N TYR A 371 6.16 17.55 7.14
CA TYR A 371 5.61 16.22 7.40
C TYR A 371 6.25 15.17 6.48
N LEU A 372 6.27 15.42 5.17
CA LEU A 372 6.87 14.50 4.21
C LEU A 372 8.37 14.34 4.44
N SER A 373 9.11 15.41 4.74
CA SER A 373 10.54 15.34 5.04
C SER A 373 10.83 14.52 6.29
N ILE A 374 10.10 14.75 7.38
CA ILE A 374 10.27 13.99 8.63
C ILE A 374 9.95 12.51 8.42
N LEU A 375 8.93 12.20 7.60
CA LEU A 375 8.53 10.82 7.34
C LEU A 375 9.50 10.09 6.38
N VAL A 376 9.91 10.74 5.30
CA VAL A 376 10.59 10.11 4.16
C VAL A 376 12.11 10.11 4.31
N VAL A 377 12.71 11.20 4.79
CA VAL A 377 14.18 11.31 4.84
C VAL A 377 14.82 10.18 5.65
N PRO A 378 14.24 9.73 6.78
CA PRO A 378 14.75 8.57 7.50
C PRO A 378 14.75 7.27 6.67
N TRP A 379 13.88 7.11 5.67
CA TRP A 379 13.88 5.90 4.84
C TRP A 379 15.18 5.71 4.04
N TRP A 380 15.93 6.78 3.82
CA TRP A 380 17.13 6.77 2.99
C TRP A 380 18.42 6.63 3.79
N THR A 381 18.32 6.57 5.13
CA THR A 381 19.46 6.43 6.06
C THR A 381 20.60 7.42 5.82
N VAL A 382 20.26 8.60 5.28
CA VAL A 382 21.22 9.68 4.97
C VAL A 382 21.53 10.58 6.16
N LEU A 383 20.83 10.40 7.28
CA LEU A 383 21.01 11.19 8.50
C LEU A 383 22.07 10.57 9.42
N PRO A 384 22.77 11.37 10.25
CA PRO A 384 23.62 10.84 11.31
C PRO A 384 22.82 9.93 12.26
N ASP A 385 23.43 8.85 12.77
CA ASP A 385 22.78 7.80 13.57
C ASP A 385 21.83 8.34 14.65
N GLY A 386 22.27 9.32 15.46
CA GLY A 386 21.42 9.89 16.52
C GLY A 386 20.20 10.67 16.00
N ALA A 387 20.32 11.33 14.84
CA ALA A 387 19.19 11.99 14.19
C ALA A 387 18.27 10.99 13.48
N GLN A 388 18.86 9.95 12.90
CA GLN A 388 18.17 8.83 12.27
C GLN A 388 17.27 8.12 13.29
N GLU A 389 17.82 7.73 14.45
CA GLU A 389 17.06 7.10 15.54
C GLU A 389 15.99 8.02 16.13
N ALA A 390 16.27 9.33 16.26
CA ALA A 390 15.31 10.28 16.81
C ALA A 390 14.11 10.56 15.89
N LEU A 391 14.34 10.55 14.56
CA LEU A 391 13.32 10.90 13.56
C LEU A 391 12.62 9.68 12.96
N ALA A 392 13.29 8.54 12.86
CA ALA A 392 12.69 7.32 12.31
C ALA A 392 11.48 6.90 13.15
N LEU A 393 10.34 6.63 12.49
CA LEU A 393 9.21 5.97 13.13
C LEU A 393 9.47 4.48 13.31
N THR A 394 10.14 3.89 12.32
CA THR A 394 10.46 2.48 12.23
C THR A 394 11.79 2.32 11.50
N SER A 395 12.42 1.15 11.65
CA SER A 395 13.72 0.84 11.05
C SER A 395 13.67 0.61 9.53
N GLY A 396 12.54 0.87 8.86
CA GLY A 396 12.37 0.63 7.44
C GLY A 396 11.05 1.17 6.89
N LEU A 397 10.85 1.02 5.59
CA LEU A 397 9.60 1.37 4.91
C LEU A 397 8.52 0.32 5.21
N THR A 398 7.30 0.79 5.37
CA THR A 398 6.13 -0.03 5.77
C THR A 398 4.90 0.37 4.95
N TRP A 399 3.91 -0.52 4.81
CA TRP A 399 2.65 -0.17 4.13
C TRP A 399 1.95 1.06 4.74
N LEU A 400 2.06 1.23 6.05
CA LEU A 400 1.52 2.39 6.76
C LEU A 400 2.28 3.66 6.42
N THR A 401 3.62 3.65 6.48
CA THR A 401 4.42 4.85 6.18
C THR A 401 4.32 5.24 4.70
N MET A 402 4.21 4.28 3.78
CA MET A 402 3.87 4.53 2.37
C MET A 402 2.51 5.20 2.22
N ALA A 403 1.46 4.69 2.88
CA ALA A 403 0.14 5.31 2.85
C ALA A 403 0.17 6.73 3.42
N GLY A 404 0.92 6.97 4.49
CA GLY A 404 1.17 8.29 5.08
C GLY A 404 1.82 9.25 4.08
N ALA A 405 2.86 8.82 3.36
CA ALA A 405 3.52 9.67 2.36
C ALA A 405 2.59 9.99 1.18
N LEU A 406 1.84 9.01 0.67
CA LEU A 406 0.89 9.24 -0.42
C LEU A 406 -0.25 10.18 -0.01
N LEU A 407 -0.77 10.04 1.22
CA LEU A 407 -1.73 10.98 1.80
C LEU A 407 -1.13 12.38 1.97
N GLY A 408 0.15 12.49 2.36
CA GLY A 408 0.86 13.76 2.48
C GLY A 408 1.03 14.46 1.14
N ILE A 409 1.41 13.72 0.08
CA ILE A 409 1.48 14.22 -1.30
C ILE A 409 0.12 14.69 -1.78
N HIS A 410 -0.93 13.89 -1.54
CA HIS A 410 -2.30 14.25 -1.90
C HIS A 410 -2.79 15.50 -1.17
N LEU A 411 -2.46 15.64 0.11
CA LEU A 411 -2.80 16.81 0.91
C LEU A 411 -2.05 18.06 0.41
N LEU A 412 -0.76 17.94 0.09
CA LEU A 412 0.04 19.01 -0.50
C LEU A 412 -0.57 19.47 -1.84
N GLY A 413 -0.89 18.54 -2.73
CA GLY A 413 -1.55 18.84 -4.00
C GLY A 413 -2.93 19.48 -3.80
N SER A 414 -3.68 19.06 -2.78
CA SER A 414 -4.96 19.66 -2.42
C SER A 414 -4.81 21.12 -1.97
N TRP A 415 -3.81 21.46 -1.16
CA TRP A 415 -3.52 22.83 -0.76
C TRP A 415 -3.11 23.72 -1.94
N LEU A 416 -2.31 23.19 -2.87
CA LEU A 416 -1.86 23.91 -4.06
C LEU A 416 -2.99 24.23 -5.04
N ARG A 417 -3.98 23.33 -5.17
CA ARG A 417 -5.01 23.45 -6.21
C ARG A 417 -6.29 24.16 -5.82
N ARG A 418 -6.63 24.22 -4.53
CA ARG A 418 -8.02 24.50 -4.12
C ARG A 418 -8.50 25.89 -4.57
N PRO A 419 -9.50 26.00 -5.46
CA PRO A 419 -10.20 27.26 -5.69
C PRO A 419 -11.09 27.57 -4.48
N ALA A 420 -11.36 28.85 -4.22
CA ALA A 420 -12.05 29.34 -3.02
C ALA A 420 -13.51 28.85 -2.83
N THR A 421 -14.03 28.03 -3.74
CA THR A 421 -15.43 27.59 -3.73
C THR A 421 -15.66 26.36 -2.85
N ARG A 422 -16.65 26.48 -1.96
CA ARG A 422 -17.11 25.45 -1.03
C ARG A 422 -17.69 24.27 -1.82
N ARG A 423 -17.17 23.06 -1.59
CA ARG A 423 -17.78 21.82 -2.10
C ARG A 423 -18.62 21.18 -0.99
N ALA A 424 -19.79 20.64 -1.36
CA ALA A 424 -20.57 19.80 -0.46
C ALA A 424 -19.89 18.42 -0.32
N GLY A 425 -19.45 18.07 0.89
CA GLY A 425 -18.80 16.78 1.20
C GLY A 425 -17.79 16.86 2.34
N VAL A 426 -17.25 15.71 2.75
CA VAL A 426 -16.10 15.66 3.67
C VAL A 426 -14.92 16.28 2.96
N ASP A 427 -14.39 17.35 3.54
CA ASP A 427 -13.32 18.12 2.95
C ASP A 427 -12.00 17.33 3.00
N PRO A 428 -11.32 17.09 1.85
CA PRO A 428 -10.03 16.40 1.85
C PRO A 428 -8.98 17.09 2.74
N LEU A 429 -9.09 18.41 2.95
CA LEU A 429 -8.19 19.14 3.86
C LEU A 429 -8.38 18.79 5.34
N VAL A 430 -9.49 18.15 5.70
CA VAL A 430 -9.75 17.69 7.07
C VAL A 430 -9.58 16.18 7.17
N ALA A 431 -10.09 15.43 6.20
CA ALA A 431 -10.00 13.97 6.20
C ALA A 431 -8.56 13.46 6.04
N ALA A 432 -7.76 14.03 5.13
CA ALA A 432 -6.42 13.54 4.90
C ALA A 432 -5.50 13.73 6.12
N PRO A 433 -5.45 14.90 6.80
CA PRO A 433 -4.68 15.03 8.03
C PRO A 433 -5.11 14.09 9.16
N ILE A 434 -6.42 13.82 9.31
CA ILE A 434 -6.91 12.84 10.30
C ILE A 434 -6.40 11.44 9.93
N GLY A 435 -6.42 11.10 8.64
CA GLY A 435 -5.82 9.87 8.12
C GLY A 435 -4.32 9.78 8.42
N LEU A 436 -3.56 10.87 8.24
CA LEU A 436 -2.13 10.93 8.58
C LEU A 436 -1.90 10.66 10.07
N VAL A 437 -2.69 11.28 10.96
CA VAL A 437 -2.59 11.04 12.41
C VAL A 437 -2.90 9.58 12.74
N ALA A 438 -3.93 8.99 12.13
CA ALA A 438 -4.29 7.60 12.38
C ALA A 438 -3.20 6.63 11.91
N VAL A 439 -2.64 6.84 10.72
CA VAL A 439 -1.53 6.05 10.17
C VAL A 439 -0.30 6.14 11.08
N VAL A 440 0.08 7.34 11.49
CA VAL A 440 1.23 7.56 12.40
C VAL A 440 0.97 6.93 13.77
N ALA A 441 -0.24 7.03 14.30
CA ALA A 441 -0.59 6.41 15.58
C ALA A 441 -0.52 4.88 15.51
N LEU A 442 -0.99 4.26 14.42
CA LEU A 442 -0.88 2.82 14.21
C LEU A 442 0.59 2.39 14.11
N GLU A 443 1.43 3.17 13.42
CA GLU A 443 2.86 2.89 13.31
C GLU A 443 3.57 2.98 14.67
N LEU A 444 3.22 3.97 15.49
CA LEU A 444 3.75 4.09 16.86
C LEU A 444 3.30 2.94 17.76
N ILE A 445 2.05 2.47 17.62
CA ILE A 445 1.55 1.29 18.34
C ILE A 445 2.33 0.04 17.91
N ARG A 446 2.61 -0.10 16.62
CA ARG A 446 3.38 -1.21 16.06
C ARG A 446 4.79 -1.26 16.63
N TYR A 447 5.49 -0.12 16.68
CA TYR A 447 6.90 -0.08 17.08
C TYR A 447 7.10 -0.43 18.57
N ARG A 448 6.05 -0.37 19.42
CA ARG A 448 6.02 -0.72 20.86
C ARG A 448 7.09 -0.07 21.75
N GLY A 449 7.97 0.75 21.20
CA GLY A 449 9.03 1.47 21.89
C GLY A 449 8.59 2.82 22.46
N HIS A 450 9.57 3.60 22.89
CA HIS A 450 9.35 4.99 23.29
C HIS A 450 8.87 5.81 22.09
N ILE A 451 8.01 6.80 22.34
CA ILE A 451 7.57 7.74 21.30
C ILE A 451 8.82 8.47 20.80
N THR A 452 9.19 8.25 19.54
CA THR A 452 10.30 8.96 18.91
C THR A 452 9.91 10.42 18.69
N TRP A 453 10.91 11.31 18.64
CA TRP A 453 10.68 12.73 18.34
C TRP A 453 10.00 12.91 16.99
N GLY A 454 10.40 12.13 15.99
CA GLY A 454 9.75 12.09 14.67
C GLY A 454 8.26 11.72 14.76
N GLY A 455 7.92 10.65 15.49
CA GLY A 455 6.55 10.24 15.72
C GLY A 455 5.68 11.34 16.35
N GLY A 456 6.19 11.95 17.43
CA GLY A 456 5.51 13.07 18.08
C GLY A 456 5.32 14.28 17.16
N ALA A 457 6.35 14.63 16.39
CA ALA A 457 6.30 15.73 15.42
C ALA A 457 5.29 15.47 14.30
N LEU A 458 5.22 14.24 13.75
CA LEU A 458 4.24 13.89 12.72
C LEU A 458 2.80 13.94 13.25
N VAL A 459 2.54 13.46 14.47
CA VAL A 459 1.21 13.60 15.10
C VAL A 459 0.86 15.08 15.28
N GLY A 460 1.78 15.88 15.82
CA GLY A 460 1.60 17.32 16.01
C GLY A 460 1.29 18.05 14.70
N LEU A 461 2.07 17.77 13.64
CA LEU A 461 1.85 18.33 12.30
C LEU A 461 0.51 17.89 11.71
N GLY A 462 0.11 16.62 11.87
CA GLY A 462 -1.17 16.10 11.40
C GLY A 462 -2.36 16.80 12.09
N VAL A 463 -2.32 16.96 13.41
CA VAL A 463 -3.35 17.70 14.18
C VAL A 463 -3.38 19.17 13.79
N PHE A 464 -2.23 19.80 13.62
CA PHE A 464 -2.10 21.18 13.16
C PHE A 464 -2.72 21.36 11.77
N LEU A 465 -2.38 20.50 10.81
CA LEU A 465 -2.92 20.51 9.45
C LEU A 465 -4.45 20.28 9.45
N ALA A 466 -4.95 19.36 10.28
CA ALA A 466 -6.39 19.13 10.45
C ALA A 466 -7.09 20.40 10.95
N SER A 467 -6.51 21.06 11.95
CA SER A 467 -7.03 22.29 12.54
C SER A 467 -7.10 23.43 11.52
N ILE A 468 -6.03 23.64 10.75
CA ILE A 468 -6.02 24.62 9.66
C ILE A 468 -7.04 24.26 8.58
N GLY A 469 -7.14 22.98 8.22
CA GLY A 469 -8.15 22.50 7.26
C GLY A 469 -9.58 22.81 7.71
N ILE A 470 -9.88 22.65 9.00
CA ILE A 470 -11.19 23.01 9.59
C ILE A 470 -11.44 24.51 9.50
N VAL A 471 -10.43 25.34 9.80
CA VAL A 471 -10.53 26.80 9.71
C VAL A 471 -10.76 27.25 8.26
N GLU A 472 -9.99 26.72 7.31
CA GLU A 472 -10.15 26.98 5.87
C GLU A 472 -11.57 26.59 5.40
N ASN A 473 -12.09 25.44 5.85
CA ASN A 473 -13.42 24.97 5.45
C ASN A 473 -14.58 25.81 6.05
N ARG A 474 -14.40 26.29 7.29
CA ARG A 474 -15.44 27.06 8.00
C ARG A 474 -15.46 28.53 7.61
N PHE A 475 -14.29 29.17 7.57
CA PHE A 475 -14.16 30.62 7.46
C PHE A 475 -13.39 31.06 6.20
N GLY A 476 -12.52 30.19 5.67
CA GLY A 476 -11.53 30.55 4.68
C GLY A 476 -10.39 31.36 5.31
N LEU A 477 -9.14 30.94 5.08
CA LEU A 477 -7.93 31.58 5.59
C LEU A 477 -7.81 33.04 5.14
N ALA A 478 -8.39 33.38 3.99
CA ALA A 478 -8.43 34.76 3.51
C ALA A 478 -9.31 35.69 4.36
N ASN A 479 -10.31 35.16 5.06
CA ASN A 479 -11.25 35.94 5.87
C ASN A 479 -10.99 35.78 7.37
N PHE A 480 -10.03 34.94 7.75
CA PHE A 480 -9.71 34.70 9.15
C PHE A 480 -9.02 35.94 9.73
N ARG A 481 -9.76 36.73 10.51
CA ARG A 481 -9.19 37.79 11.33
C ARG A 481 -8.70 37.16 12.63
N VAL A 482 -7.42 37.32 12.94
CA VAL A 482 -6.86 36.94 14.25
C VAL A 482 -7.71 37.61 15.32
N PRO A 483 -8.27 36.86 16.30
CA PRO A 483 -9.07 37.44 17.38
C PRO A 483 -8.30 38.58 18.04
N GLU A 484 -8.97 39.69 18.35
CA GLU A 484 -8.29 40.89 18.89
C GLU A 484 -7.47 40.62 20.15
N ILE A 485 -7.83 39.58 20.92
CA ILE A 485 -7.15 39.13 22.15
C ILE A 485 -5.72 38.59 21.86
N LEU A 486 -5.42 38.17 20.63
CA LEU A 486 -4.14 37.59 20.22
C LEU A 486 -3.29 38.54 19.35
N ARG A 487 -3.71 39.79 19.16
CA ARG A 487 -2.91 40.80 18.45
C ARG A 487 -1.78 41.31 19.34
N VAL A 488 -0.57 40.83 19.07
CA VAL A 488 0.66 41.22 19.76
C VAL A 488 0.99 42.71 19.55
N ASP A 489 0.50 43.29 18.46
CA ASP A 489 0.63 44.71 18.10
C ASP A 489 -0.13 45.68 19.03
N ARG A 490 -0.86 45.19 20.04
CA ARG A 490 -1.46 45.98 21.13
C ARG A 490 -0.95 45.63 22.53
N LEU A 491 -0.04 44.65 22.65
CA LEU A 491 0.74 44.39 23.86
C LEU A 491 2.06 45.16 23.78
#